data_AF-A0AAJ0G422-F1
#
_entry.id   AF-A0AAJ0G422-F1
#
_cell.length_a   1.000
_cell.length_b   1.000
_cell.length_c   1.000
_cell.angle_alpha   90.00
_cell.angle_beta   90.00
_cell.angle_gamma   90.00
#
_symmetry.space_group_name_H-M   'P 1'
#
loop_
_entity.id
_entity.type
_entity.pdbx_description
1 polymer ?
#
loop_
_entity_poly.entity_id
_entity_poly.type
_entity_poly.pdbx_seq_one_letter_code
_entity_poly.pdbx_strand_id
1 'polypeptide(L)'
;MKPHFAAGKWNFANFQSPTYSTILMNYNTPPSYGQSQVTVGCVVKEGRVLFTGASPGTKVEHTEVKGDPENDWPEPGAVKFTWRGKTRDGKECTALLEGKLQRSDKVDVMGEVPKFVKQIVAGAAGTKPYIYQYTPKLILKMRIGGEEVEEEGQLFTEATFTS
;
A
#
# COMPACT_ATOMS: atom_id res chain seq x y z
N MET A 1 0.77 -9.56 21.18
CA MET A 1 -0.30 -8.92 20.38
C MET A 1 -1.00 -10.03 19.59
N LYS A 2 -2.32 -10.20 19.65
CA LYS A 2 -2.98 -11.24 18.82
C LYS A 2 -2.99 -10.73 17.36
N PRO A 3 -2.61 -11.54 16.35
CA PRO A 3 -2.43 -11.06 14.97
C PRO A 3 -3.66 -10.37 14.36
N HIS A 4 -4.87 -10.80 14.72
CA HIS A 4 -6.13 -10.20 14.25
C HIS A 4 -6.42 -8.79 14.79
N PHE A 5 -5.58 -8.26 15.69
CA PHE A 5 -5.65 -6.86 16.14
C PHE A 5 -4.67 -5.94 15.40
N ALA A 6 -3.91 -6.43 14.40
CA ALA A 6 -2.89 -5.63 13.75
C ALA A 6 -3.46 -4.67 12.68
N ALA A 7 -4.31 -5.16 11.78
CA ALA A 7 -4.98 -4.33 10.77
C ALA A 7 -6.14 -5.07 10.10
N GLY A 8 -7.24 -4.37 9.79
CA GLY A 8 -8.37 -4.93 9.03
C GLY A 8 -8.21 -4.75 7.51
N LYS A 9 -7.69 -3.63 7.05
CA LYS A 9 -7.37 -3.41 5.62
C LYS A 9 -5.96 -2.88 5.52
N TRP A 10 -5.23 -3.30 4.49
CA TRP A 10 -3.92 -2.73 4.23
C TRP A 10 -3.66 -2.49 2.74
N ASN A 11 -2.80 -1.54 2.47
CA ASN A 11 -2.17 -1.34 1.17
C ASN A 11 -0.67 -1.20 1.39
N PHE A 12 0.08 -1.82 0.49
CA PHE A 12 1.53 -1.73 0.46
C PHE A 12 1.99 -1.27 -0.92
N ALA A 13 3.01 -0.41 -0.97
CA ALA A 13 3.69 -0.05 -2.19
C ALA A 13 5.20 -0.09 -1.96
N ASN A 14 5.90 -0.73 -2.88
CA ASN A 14 7.34 -0.69 -3.01
C ASN A 14 7.69 -0.37 -4.47
N PHE A 15 8.19 0.82 -4.72
CA PHE A 15 8.59 1.26 -6.06
C PHE A 15 10.09 1.36 -6.16
N GLN A 16 10.65 0.91 -7.29
CA GLN A 16 12.07 0.96 -7.60
C GLN A 16 12.29 1.52 -9.01
N SER A 17 13.09 2.56 -9.12
CA SER A 17 13.57 3.13 -10.38
C SER A 17 15.11 3.31 -10.32
N PRO A 18 15.78 3.76 -11.39
CA PRO A 18 17.24 3.86 -11.40
C PRO A 18 17.82 4.73 -10.28
N THR A 19 17.16 5.83 -9.91
CA THR A 19 17.68 6.77 -8.90
C THR A 19 16.80 6.92 -7.67
N TYR A 20 15.53 6.52 -7.75
CA TYR A 20 14.57 6.63 -6.66
C TYR A 20 13.98 5.30 -6.22
N SER A 21 13.59 5.23 -4.96
CA SER A 21 12.68 4.21 -4.47
C SER A 21 11.70 4.80 -3.48
N THR A 22 10.50 4.21 -3.42
CA THR A 22 9.47 4.63 -2.47
C THR A 22 8.91 3.43 -1.75
N ILE A 23 8.54 3.65 -0.48
CA ILE A 23 7.78 2.69 0.30
C ILE A 23 6.56 3.39 0.90
N LEU A 24 5.44 2.68 0.96
CA LEU A 24 4.26 3.13 1.67
C LEU A 24 3.54 1.93 2.28
N MET A 25 3.14 2.12 3.55
CA MET A 25 2.26 1.22 4.27
C MET A 25 1.02 2.02 4.71
N ASN A 26 -0.15 1.55 4.30
CA ASN A 26 -1.44 2.07 4.74
C ASN A 26 -2.23 0.97 5.41
N TYR A 27 -2.81 1.24 6.57
CA TYR A 27 -3.63 0.26 7.27
C TYR A 27 -4.67 0.92 8.17
N ASN A 28 -5.71 0.15 8.50
CA ASN A 28 -6.69 0.56 9.50
C ASN A 28 -6.35 -0.06 10.85
N THR A 29 -6.20 0.78 11.87
CA THR A 29 -6.08 0.32 13.27
C THR A 29 -7.35 -0.43 13.70
N PRO A 30 -7.28 -1.40 14.61
CA PRO A 30 -8.47 -2.11 15.09
C PRO A 30 -9.40 -1.21 15.94
N PRO A 31 -10.62 -1.66 16.29
CA PRO A 31 -11.56 -0.90 17.10
C PRO A 31 -11.00 -0.43 18.45
N SER A 32 -10.16 -1.25 19.10
CA SER A 32 -9.49 -0.91 20.36
C SER A 32 -8.52 0.27 20.27
N TYR A 33 -8.13 0.67 19.05
CA TYR A 33 -7.25 1.80 18.76
C TYR A 33 -7.95 2.88 17.92
N GLY A 34 -9.29 2.95 18.00
CA GLY A 34 -10.07 4.04 17.43
C GLY A 34 -10.42 3.91 15.94
N GLN A 35 -10.10 2.79 15.30
CA GLN A 35 -10.49 2.49 13.92
C GLN A 35 -10.09 3.59 12.90
N SER A 36 -8.90 4.16 13.09
CA SER A 36 -8.32 5.17 12.22
C SER A 36 -7.53 4.56 11.05
N GLN A 37 -7.47 5.28 9.93
CA GLN A 37 -6.57 4.95 8.84
C GLN A 37 -5.21 5.62 9.09
N VAL A 38 -4.15 4.81 9.08
CA VAL A 38 -2.77 5.24 9.25
C VAL A 38 -2.03 5.01 7.95
N THR A 39 -1.28 6.01 7.50
CA THR A 39 -0.35 5.86 6.38
C THR A 39 1.01 6.36 6.79
N VAL A 40 2.05 5.59 6.48
CA VAL A 40 3.45 6.00 6.60
C VAL A 40 4.19 5.62 5.33
N GLY A 41 5.16 6.43 4.95
CA GLY A 41 5.97 6.15 3.78
C GLY A 41 7.23 6.99 3.70
N CYS A 42 8.13 6.59 2.81
CA CYS A 42 9.35 7.33 2.54
C CYS A 42 9.66 7.33 1.05
N VAL A 43 10.43 8.34 0.66
CA VAL A 43 11.06 8.45 -0.65
C VAL A 43 12.56 8.49 -0.42
N VAL A 44 13.27 7.65 -1.15
CA VAL A 44 14.72 7.47 -1.09
C VAL A 44 15.29 7.85 -2.44
N LYS A 45 16.42 8.57 -2.43
CA LYS A 45 17.21 8.87 -3.62
C LYS A 45 18.61 8.32 -3.39
N GLU A 46 19.09 7.46 -4.30
CA GLU A 46 20.47 6.94 -4.28
C GLU A 46 20.91 6.40 -2.90
N GLY A 47 20.04 5.60 -2.28
CA GLY A 47 20.31 4.97 -0.97
C GLY A 47 20.18 5.90 0.25
N ARG A 48 19.76 7.16 0.08
CA ARG A 48 19.50 8.10 1.19
C ARG A 48 18.04 8.49 1.23
N VAL A 49 17.44 8.52 2.43
CA VAL A 49 16.09 9.03 2.62
C VAL A 49 16.07 10.50 2.21
N LEU A 50 15.29 10.82 1.17
CA LEU A 50 15.06 12.18 0.72
C LEU A 50 14.05 12.88 1.62
N PHE A 51 12.89 12.23 1.83
CA PHE A 51 11.89 12.67 2.80
C PHE A 51 11.00 11.51 3.25
N THR A 52 10.36 11.69 4.41
CA THR A 52 9.33 10.80 4.94
C THR A 52 7.99 11.52 4.95
N GLY A 53 6.91 10.74 4.92
CA GLY A 53 5.56 11.26 5.00
C GLY A 53 4.66 10.36 5.85
N ALA A 54 3.64 10.98 6.45
CA ALA A 54 2.60 10.28 7.19
C ALA A 54 1.22 10.86 6.84
N SER A 55 0.17 10.16 7.26
CA SER A 55 -1.20 10.66 7.20
C SER A 55 -1.33 12.01 7.92
N PRO A 56 -2.17 12.94 7.42
CA PRO A 56 -3.04 12.81 6.24
C PRO A 56 -2.35 13.17 4.90
N GLY A 57 -1.12 13.70 4.94
CA GLY A 57 -0.41 14.15 3.74
C GLY A 57 0.06 13.01 2.83
N THR A 58 0.33 11.85 3.42
CA THR A 58 0.62 10.59 2.72
C THR A 58 -0.60 9.69 2.74
N LYS A 59 -1.02 9.19 1.58
CA LYS A 59 -2.29 8.45 1.42
C LYS A 59 -2.29 7.52 0.21
N VAL A 60 -3.26 6.61 0.22
CA VAL A 60 -3.58 5.66 -0.86
C VAL A 60 -5.04 5.83 -1.23
N GLU A 61 -5.32 5.84 -2.52
CA GLU A 61 -6.67 5.88 -3.07
C GLU A 61 -6.78 4.79 -4.14
N HIS A 62 -7.77 3.89 -3.99
CA HIS A 62 -8.19 3.00 -5.09
C HIS A 62 -9.08 3.83 -6.02
N THR A 63 -8.53 4.26 -7.15
CA THR A 63 -9.21 5.18 -8.08
C THR A 63 -10.18 4.46 -9.01
N GLU A 64 -10.10 3.13 -9.08
CA GLU A 64 -11.07 2.24 -9.73
C GLU A 64 -11.18 0.96 -8.91
N VAL A 65 -12.40 0.44 -8.75
CA VAL A 65 -12.67 -0.84 -8.11
C VAL A 65 -13.25 -1.78 -9.17
N LYS A 66 -12.54 -2.87 -9.43
CA LYS A 66 -12.94 -3.89 -10.41
C LYS A 66 -13.75 -5.01 -9.76
N GLY A 67 -13.47 -5.32 -8.50
CA GLY A 67 -14.03 -6.48 -7.80
C GLY A 67 -13.39 -7.80 -8.25
N ASP A 68 -13.50 -8.83 -7.40
CA ASP A 68 -13.08 -10.19 -7.74
C ASP A 68 -14.32 -10.99 -8.18
N PRO A 69 -14.33 -11.67 -9.33
CA PRO A 69 -15.48 -12.50 -9.72
C PRO A 69 -15.65 -13.75 -8.85
N GLU A 70 -14.62 -14.16 -8.09
CA GLU A 70 -14.65 -15.37 -7.26
C GLU A 70 -15.07 -15.12 -5.81
N ASN A 71 -15.20 -13.86 -5.38
CA ASN A 71 -15.60 -13.46 -4.03
C ASN A 71 -16.05 -11.99 -3.98
N ASP A 72 -16.62 -11.54 -2.87
CA ASP A 72 -17.17 -10.18 -2.78
C ASP A 72 -16.12 -9.10 -2.40
N TRP A 73 -14.81 -9.35 -2.57
CA TRP A 73 -13.80 -8.36 -2.25
C TRP A 73 -13.72 -7.25 -3.30
N PRO A 74 -13.56 -5.97 -2.87
CA PRO A 74 -13.47 -4.82 -3.77
C PRO A 74 -12.06 -4.69 -4.36
N GLU A 75 -11.63 -5.69 -5.13
CA GLU A 75 -10.32 -5.69 -5.79
C GLU A 75 -10.10 -4.40 -6.60
N PRO A 76 -8.96 -3.69 -6.41
CA PRO A 76 -8.70 -2.45 -7.12
C PRO A 76 -8.33 -2.69 -8.59
N GLY A 77 -8.87 -1.84 -9.48
CA GLY A 77 -8.50 -1.77 -10.90
C GLY A 77 -7.49 -0.65 -11.20
N ALA A 78 -7.38 0.34 -10.32
CA ALA A 78 -6.40 1.43 -10.42
C ALA A 78 -6.11 2.02 -9.04
N VAL A 79 -4.94 2.64 -8.89
CA VAL A 79 -4.46 3.17 -7.62
C VAL A 79 -3.73 4.50 -7.78
N LYS A 80 -3.77 5.30 -6.72
CA LYS A 80 -3.02 6.53 -6.55
C LYS A 80 -2.35 6.55 -5.18
N PHE A 81 -1.03 6.58 -5.15
CA PHE A 81 -0.22 6.76 -3.96
C PHE A 81 0.32 8.19 -3.93
N THR A 82 0.15 8.87 -2.80
CA THR A 82 0.67 10.22 -2.58
C THR A 82 1.57 10.23 -1.36
N TRP A 83 2.73 10.87 -1.48
CA TRP A 83 3.59 11.24 -0.35
C TRP A 83 3.69 12.76 -0.28
N ARG A 84 3.66 13.29 0.94
CA ARG A 84 3.99 14.69 1.23
C ARG A 84 4.89 14.73 2.45
N GLY A 85 5.91 15.56 2.39
CA GLY A 85 6.84 15.78 3.48
C GLY A 85 7.82 16.89 3.15
N LYS A 86 8.91 16.96 3.90
CA LYS A 86 10.00 17.91 3.65
C LYS A 86 11.32 17.18 3.59
N THR A 87 12.22 17.68 2.76
CA THR A 87 13.62 17.26 2.81
C THR A 87 14.27 17.65 4.13
N ARG A 88 15.48 17.12 4.39
CA ARG A 88 16.30 17.51 5.54
C ARG A 88 16.62 19.01 5.60
N ASP A 89 16.74 19.69 4.45
CA ASP A 89 16.94 21.14 4.35
C ASP A 89 15.63 21.95 4.36
N GLY A 90 14.49 21.31 4.60
CA GLY A 90 13.20 21.98 4.84
C GLY A 90 12.41 22.32 3.57
N LYS A 91 12.83 21.84 2.40
CA LYS A 91 12.09 22.04 1.14
C LYS A 91 10.85 21.14 1.11
N GLU A 92 9.72 21.73 0.74
CA GLU A 92 8.48 20.98 0.53
C GLU A 92 8.66 19.95 -0.59
N CYS A 93 8.18 18.73 -0.34
CA CYS A 93 8.28 17.61 -1.26
C CYS A 93 6.92 16.93 -1.44
N THR A 94 6.59 16.61 -2.68
CA THR A 94 5.45 15.74 -3.01
C THR A 94 5.89 14.64 -3.97
N ALA A 95 5.37 13.43 -3.81
CA ALA A 95 5.53 12.34 -4.77
C ALA A 95 4.18 11.70 -5.09
N LEU A 96 4.03 11.24 -6.33
CA LEU A 96 2.81 10.65 -6.87
C LEU A 96 3.17 9.43 -7.73
N LEU A 97 2.52 8.31 -7.44
CA LEU A 97 2.44 7.15 -8.32
C LEU A 97 0.96 6.87 -8.60
N GLU A 98 0.58 6.81 -9.87
CA GLU A 98 -0.80 6.62 -10.27
C GLU A 98 -0.87 5.77 -11.54
N GLY A 99 -1.80 4.81 -11.56
CA GLY A 99 -2.01 4.01 -12.74
C GLY A 99 -2.95 2.82 -12.55
N LYS A 100 -3.20 2.13 -13.66
CA LYS A 100 -4.02 0.92 -13.70
C LYS A 100 -3.29 -0.26 -13.08
N LEU A 101 -4.06 -1.14 -12.48
CA LEU A 101 -3.62 -2.36 -11.85
C LEU A 101 -4.16 -3.56 -12.62
N GLN A 102 -3.24 -4.43 -13.04
CA GLN A 102 -3.55 -5.75 -13.55
C GLN A 102 -2.97 -6.78 -12.59
N ARG A 103 -3.85 -7.59 -12.00
CA ARG A 103 -3.48 -8.59 -10.99
C ARG A 103 -2.39 -9.51 -11.52
N SER A 104 -1.26 -9.55 -10.83
CA SER A 104 -0.18 -10.50 -11.10
C SER A 104 -0.37 -11.78 -10.30
N ASP A 105 -0.88 -11.67 -9.07
CA ASP A 105 -1.14 -12.83 -8.20
C ASP A 105 -2.30 -12.56 -7.21
N LYS A 106 -2.84 -13.64 -6.65
CA LYS A 106 -3.83 -13.66 -5.57
C LYS A 106 -3.46 -14.75 -4.56
N VAL A 107 -2.96 -14.33 -3.40
CA VAL A 107 -2.54 -15.26 -2.34
C VAL A 107 -3.72 -15.61 -1.44
N ASP A 108 -4.04 -16.90 -1.31
CA ASP A 108 -4.99 -17.42 -0.31
C ASP A 108 -4.25 -17.59 1.03
N VAL A 109 -4.41 -16.61 1.93
CA VAL A 109 -3.73 -16.63 3.23
C VAL A 109 -4.13 -17.87 4.03
N MET A 110 -5.38 -18.33 3.94
CA MET A 110 -5.82 -19.54 4.63
C MET A 110 -5.31 -20.81 3.94
N GLY A 111 -4.99 -20.76 2.65
CA GLY A 111 -4.29 -21.82 1.92
C GLY A 111 -2.90 -22.07 2.49
N GLU A 112 -2.15 -20.99 2.75
CA GLU A 112 -0.74 -21.00 3.19
C GLU A 112 -0.55 -21.32 4.68
N VAL A 113 -1.59 -21.19 5.49
CA VAL A 113 -1.50 -21.37 6.94
C VAL A 113 -1.63 -22.86 7.33
N PRO A 114 -0.78 -23.39 8.25
CA PRO A 114 -0.88 -24.78 8.71
C PRO A 114 -2.23 -25.14 9.34
N LYS A 115 -2.64 -26.42 9.22
CA LYS A 115 -3.97 -26.91 9.67
C LYS A 115 -4.33 -26.56 11.13
N PHE A 116 -3.37 -26.61 12.06
CA PHE A 116 -3.63 -26.33 13.48
C PHE A 116 -3.97 -24.85 13.73
N VAL A 117 -3.49 -23.92 12.90
CA VAL A 117 -3.80 -22.49 13.02
C VAL A 117 -5.19 -22.20 12.45
N LYS A 118 -5.62 -22.92 11.40
CA LYS A 118 -6.96 -22.75 10.80
C LYS A 118 -8.08 -22.93 11.82
N GLN A 119 -7.92 -23.85 12.78
CA GLN A 119 -8.91 -24.12 13.83
C GLN A 119 -9.08 -22.95 14.83
N ILE A 120 -8.07 -22.11 14.98
CA ILE A 120 -8.10 -20.93 15.87
C ILE A 120 -8.71 -19.71 15.17
N VAL A 121 -8.56 -19.64 13.84
CA VAL A 121 -8.97 -18.48 13.01
C VAL A 121 -10.38 -18.65 12.42
N ALA A 122 -10.89 -19.88 12.30
CA ALA A 122 -12.21 -20.18 11.74
C ALA A 122 -13.39 -19.50 12.47
N GLY A 123 -13.21 -19.09 13.73
CA GLY A 123 -14.23 -18.36 14.49
C GLY A 123 -14.32 -16.85 14.21
N ALA A 124 -13.37 -16.27 13.46
CA ALA A 124 -13.24 -14.82 13.30
C ALA A 124 -13.42 -14.30 11.86
N ALA A 125 -13.30 -15.15 10.84
CA ALA A 125 -13.26 -14.72 9.44
C ALA A 125 -14.40 -15.34 8.62
N GLY A 126 -15.50 -14.60 8.46
CA GLY A 126 -16.61 -14.99 7.57
C GLY A 126 -16.24 -14.89 6.08
N THR A 127 -15.11 -14.26 5.76
CA THR A 127 -14.59 -14.06 4.41
C THR A 127 -13.17 -14.62 4.32
N LYS A 128 -12.85 -15.31 3.23
CA LYS A 128 -11.49 -15.84 3.01
C LYS A 128 -10.52 -14.66 2.81
N PRO A 129 -9.49 -14.50 3.66
CA PRO A 129 -8.52 -13.42 3.49
C PRO A 129 -7.65 -13.69 2.26
N TYR A 130 -7.68 -12.76 1.30
CA TYR A 130 -6.83 -12.77 0.12
C TYR A 130 -5.90 -11.57 0.10
N ILE A 131 -4.69 -11.76 -0.42
CA ILE A 131 -3.77 -10.66 -0.75
C ILE A 131 -3.71 -10.56 -2.27
N TYR A 132 -4.15 -9.44 -2.80
CA TYR A 132 -4.04 -9.12 -4.22
C TYR A 132 -2.70 -8.46 -4.48
N GLN A 133 -1.94 -8.98 -5.43
CA GLN A 133 -0.60 -8.47 -5.77
C GLN A 133 -0.58 -7.95 -7.21
N TYR A 134 0.22 -6.90 -7.41
CA TYR A 134 0.35 -6.23 -8.70
C TYR A 134 1.80 -5.79 -8.93
N THR A 135 2.23 -5.85 -10.18
CA THR A 135 3.58 -5.42 -10.59
C THR A 135 3.58 -4.50 -11.82
N PRO A 136 2.87 -3.35 -11.82
CA PRO A 136 2.87 -2.45 -12.96
C PRO A 136 4.18 -1.65 -13.06
N LYS A 137 4.55 -1.26 -14.29
CA LYS A 137 5.48 -0.15 -14.49
C LYS A 137 4.71 1.16 -14.42
N LEU A 138 5.19 2.11 -13.62
CA LEU A 138 4.57 3.42 -13.42
C LEU A 138 5.63 4.53 -13.46
N ILE A 139 5.18 5.76 -13.66
CA ILE A 139 6.04 6.95 -13.59
C ILE A 139 5.88 7.59 -12.21
N LEU A 140 6.98 7.67 -11.47
CA LEU A 140 7.06 8.44 -10.23
C LEU A 140 7.15 9.92 -10.58
N LYS A 141 6.12 10.70 -10.26
CA LYS A 141 6.12 12.15 -10.42
C LYS A 141 6.42 12.82 -9.09
N MET A 142 7.40 13.70 -9.04
CA MET A 142 7.78 14.40 -7.82
C MET A 142 7.90 15.90 -8.04
N ARG A 143 7.67 16.64 -6.95
CA ARG A 143 7.98 18.06 -6.86
C ARG A 143 8.83 18.28 -5.61
N ILE A 144 10.05 18.80 -5.77
CA ILE A 144 11.04 18.99 -4.70
C ILE A 144 11.45 20.46 -4.69
N GLY A 145 11.00 21.22 -3.68
CA GLY A 145 11.35 22.65 -3.59
C GLY A 145 10.93 23.49 -4.81
N GLY A 146 9.94 23.02 -5.58
CA GLY A 146 9.47 23.67 -6.81
C GLY A 146 9.92 23.00 -8.10
N GLU A 147 10.99 22.20 -8.08
CA GLU A 147 11.49 21.45 -9.24
C GLU A 147 10.67 20.19 -9.48
N GLU A 148 10.34 19.90 -10.74
CA GLU A 148 9.61 18.70 -11.14
C GLU A 148 10.57 17.60 -11.61
N VAL A 149 10.30 16.37 -11.19
CA VAL A 149 11.07 15.18 -11.55
C VAL A 149 10.10 14.07 -11.94
N GLU A 150 10.37 13.38 -13.04
CA GLU A 150 9.65 12.18 -13.44
C GLU A 150 10.65 11.05 -13.71
N GLU A 151 10.38 9.85 -13.17
CA GLU A 151 11.20 8.66 -13.46
C GLU A 151 10.30 7.43 -13.54
N GLU A 152 10.43 6.66 -14.63
CA GLU A 152 9.75 5.36 -14.76
C GLU A 152 10.44 4.33 -13.87
N GLY A 153 9.63 3.47 -13.25
CA GLY A 153 10.13 2.34 -12.48
C GLY A 153 9.10 1.24 -12.31
N GLN A 154 9.50 0.24 -11.55
CA GLN A 154 8.71 -0.94 -11.24
C GLN A 154 8.04 -0.74 -9.88
N LEU A 155 6.71 -0.83 -9.84
CA LEU A 155 5.96 -0.94 -8.60
C LEU A 155 5.72 -2.42 -8.29
N PHE A 156 5.90 -2.81 -7.04
CA PHE A 156 5.22 -3.94 -6.42
C PHE A 156 4.22 -3.38 -5.42
N THR A 157 2.95 -3.79 -5.52
CA THR A 157 1.91 -3.30 -4.61
C THR A 157 0.94 -4.41 -4.24
N GLU A 158 0.46 -4.32 -3.01
CA GLU A 158 -0.49 -5.27 -2.43
C GLU A 158 -1.71 -4.54 -1.89
N ALA A 159 -2.87 -5.18 -1.99
CA ALA A 159 -4.10 -4.78 -1.33
C ALA A 159 -4.72 -5.99 -0.61
N THR A 160 -5.16 -5.79 0.64
CA THR A 160 -6.00 -6.77 1.34
C THR A 160 -7.21 -6.10 1.95
N PHE A 161 -8.28 -6.89 1.98
CA PHE A 161 -9.52 -6.55 2.61
C PHE A 161 -9.77 -7.69 3.59
N THR A 162 -9.60 -7.43 4.89
CA THR A 162 -10.03 -8.32 5.96
C THR A 162 -11.04 -7.56 6.81
N SER A 163 -12.03 -8.27 7.36
CA SER A 163 -13.05 -7.67 8.22
C SER A 163 -12.71 -7.89 9.68
#